data_AF-A0A821SJZ6-F1
#
_entry.id   AF-A0A821SJZ6-F1
#
_cell.length_a   1.000
_cell.length_b   1.000
_cell.length_c   1.000
_cell.angle_alpha   90.00
_cell.angle_beta   90.00
_cell.angle_gamma   90.00
#
_symmetry.space_group_name_H-M   'P 1'
#
loop_
_entity.id
_entity.type
_entity.pdbx_description
1 polymer ?
#
loop_
_entity_poly.entity_id
_entity_poly.type
_entity_poly.pdbx_seq_one_letter_code
_entity_poly.pdbx_strand_id
1 'polypeptide(L)'
;MIYEIFEYLDYYDVYNGFCDLNKRFQYLVLYSSAPITINTPVVSKSKFQDYYRNIVIPNKHRINVLSLSNPLAVDIVLSPSRIISDFVRLETLILDNISMESLKKIFYELMLLPNLHSLVLNLAEYVQNLNYIFSNIFRLPKLKYGKITYRIRIDQDLSGVYFSRFHCSPIETLIINPINPVIFLRSART
;
A
#
# COMPACT_ATOMS: atom_id res chain seq x y z
N MET A 1 27.54 -6.62 7.06
CA MET A 1 28.18 -5.92 5.93
C MET A 1 27.43 -6.06 4.61
N ILE A 2 27.35 -7.21 3.91
CA ILE A 2 26.57 -7.26 2.62
C ILE A 2 25.05 -7.08 2.84
N TYR A 3 24.49 -7.56 3.95
CA TYR A 3 23.05 -7.47 4.22
C TYR A 3 22.53 -6.04 4.39
N GLU A 4 23.38 -5.12 4.89
CA GLU A 4 23.01 -3.71 5.09
C GLU A 4 22.74 -3.00 3.76
N ILE A 5 23.39 -3.41 2.66
CA ILE A 5 23.13 -2.84 1.33
C ILE A 5 21.70 -3.14 0.88
N PHE A 6 21.16 -4.31 1.26
CA PHE A 6 19.80 -4.70 0.90
C PHE A 6 18.72 -3.98 1.71
N GLU A 7 19.06 -3.30 2.81
CA GLU A 7 18.10 -2.47 3.55
C GLU A 7 17.70 -1.21 2.78
N TYR A 8 18.57 -0.72 1.88
CA TYR A 8 18.37 0.52 1.13
C TYR A 8 17.90 0.30 -0.32
N LEU A 9 17.86 -0.95 -0.78
CA LEU A 9 17.52 -1.29 -2.15
C LEU A 9 16.11 -1.87 -2.25
N ASP A 10 15.40 -1.51 -3.32
CA ASP A 10 14.15 -2.18 -3.67
C ASP A 10 14.44 -3.65 -3.98
N TYR A 11 13.70 -4.54 -3.33
CA TYR A 11 13.88 -5.97 -3.52
C TYR A 11 13.60 -6.43 -4.96
N TYR A 12 12.77 -5.70 -5.72
CA TYR A 12 12.60 -5.89 -7.16
C TYR A 12 13.89 -5.65 -7.93
N ASP A 13 14.60 -4.57 -7.63
CA ASP A 13 15.86 -4.20 -8.31
C ASP A 13 16.99 -5.15 -7.93
N VAL A 14 17.06 -5.55 -6.66
CA VAL A 14 17.99 -6.60 -6.20
C VAL A 14 17.74 -7.90 -6.94
N TYR A 15 16.47 -8.31 -7.08
CA TYR A 15 16.17 -9.53 -7.81
C TYR A 15 16.58 -9.41 -9.28
N ASN A 16 16.15 -8.39 -10.01
CA ASN A 16 16.46 -8.28 -11.43
C ASN A 16 17.95 -8.06 -11.72
N GLY A 17 18.64 -7.31 -10.87
CA GLY A 17 20.07 -7.03 -11.07
C GLY A 17 20.96 -8.23 -10.75
N PHE A 18 20.54 -9.10 -9.83
CA PHE A 18 21.40 -10.15 -9.29
C PHE A 18 20.88 -11.58 -9.49
N CYS A 19 19.66 -11.79 -10.01
CA CYS A 19 19.12 -13.15 -10.19
C CYS A 19 20.00 -13.98 -11.12
N ASP A 20 20.58 -13.37 -12.16
CA ASP A 20 21.32 -14.12 -13.18
C ASP A 20 22.83 -14.21 -12.92
N LEU A 21 23.34 -13.59 -11.84
CA LEU A 21 24.78 -13.50 -11.60
C LEU A 21 25.38 -14.77 -10.96
N ASN A 22 24.79 -15.29 -9.87
CA ASN A 22 25.26 -16.51 -9.22
C ASN A 22 24.17 -17.13 -8.32
N LYS A 23 24.05 -18.47 -8.35
CA LYS A 23 23.15 -19.22 -7.46
C LYS A 23 23.36 -18.90 -5.97
N ARG A 24 24.59 -18.63 -5.54
CA ARG A 24 24.89 -18.23 -4.15
C ARG A 24 24.20 -16.92 -3.76
N PHE A 25 24.13 -15.94 -4.68
CA PHE A 25 23.41 -14.69 -4.42
C PHE A 25 21.90 -14.89 -4.40
N GLN A 26 21.35 -15.71 -5.32
CA GLN A 26 19.93 -16.10 -5.25
C GLN A 26 19.59 -16.72 -3.89
N TYR A 27 20.46 -17.60 -3.36
CA TYR A 27 20.26 -18.21 -2.05
C TYR A 27 20.28 -17.16 -0.92
N LEU A 28 21.21 -16.20 -0.96
CA LEU A 28 21.26 -15.13 0.03
C LEU A 28 19.99 -14.27 0.05
N VAL A 29 19.44 -13.99 -1.13
CA VAL A 29 18.21 -13.21 -1.30
C VAL A 29 17.02 -14.02 -0.77
N LEU A 30 16.80 -15.23 -1.28
CA LEU A 30 15.63 -16.06 -0.98
C LEU A 30 15.59 -16.62 0.45
N TYR A 31 16.74 -16.92 1.07
CA TYR A 31 16.81 -17.60 2.37
C TYR A 31 17.32 -16.73 3.52
N SER A 32 17.53 -15.43 3.30
CA SER A 32 17.81 -14.51 4.39
C SER A 32 16.62 -14.42 5.37
N SER A 33 16.89 -14.12 6.64
CA SER A 33 15.86 -13.84 7.64
C SER A 33 15.56 -12.34 7.81
N ALA A 34 16.32 -11.50 7.10
CA ALA A 34 16.21 -10.05 7.16
C ALA A 34 14.82 -9.59 6.65
N PRO A 35 14.21 -8.58 7.30
CA PRO A 35 13.02 -7.93 6.78
C PRO A 35 13.25 -7.38 5.38
N ILE A 36 12.20 -7.33 4.55
CA ILE A 36 12.31 -6.82 3.18
C ILE A 36 11.22 -5.80 2.89
N THR A 37 11.60 -4.79 2.12
CA THR A 37 10.69 -3.81 1.52
C THR A 37 10.43 -4.21 0.08
N ILE A 38 9.15 -4.31 -0.30
CA ILE A 38 8.74 -4.53 -1.68
C ILE A 38 8.01 -3.30 -2.18
N ASN A 39 8.53 -2.67 -3.24
CA ASN A 39 7.72 -1.77 -4.04
C ASN A 39 7.39 -2.45 -5.35
N THR A 40 6.09 -2.49 -5.67
CA THR A 40 5.64 -3.14 -6.89
C THR A 40 5.84 -2.18 -8.06
N PRO A 41 6.67 -2.55 -9.04
CA PRO A 41 6.95 -1.68 -10.16
C PRO A 41 5.73 -1.61 -11.09
N VAL A 42 5.65 -0.52 -11.86
CA VAL A 42 4.65 -0.38 -12.92
C VAL A 42 5.10 -1.23 -14.12
N VAL A 43 4.75 -2.51 -14.09
CA VAL A 43 5.08 -3.49 -15.13
C VAL A 43 3.82 -4.14 -15.71
N SER A 44 3.99 -4.85 -16.84
CA SER A 44 2.90 -5.65 -17.43
C SER A 44 2.39 -6.70 -16.45
N LYS A 45 1.12 -7.09 -16.61
CA LYS A 45 0.47 -8.11 -15.76
C LYS A 45 1.26 -9.41 -15.68
N SER A 46 1.79 -9.90 -16.80
CA SER A 46 2.59 -11.14 -16.85
C SER A 46 3.87 -11.01 -16.01
N LYS A 47 4.64 -9.95 -16.23
CA LYS A 47 5.86 -9.67 -15.45
C LYS A 47 5.57 -9.54 -13.96
N PHE A 48 4.45 -8.88 -13.61
CA PHE A 48 4.04 -8.78 -12.22
C PHE A 48 3.66 -10.15 -11.63
N GLN A 49 2.93 -10.98 -12.37
CA GLN A 49 2.59 -12.33 -11.91
C GLN A 49 3.82 -13.20 -11.68
N ASP A 50 4.81 -13.11 -12.56
CA ASP A 50 6.08 -13.85 -12.42
C ASP A 50 6.86 -13.36 -11.20
N TYR A 51 6.96 -12.03 -11.01
CA TYR A 51 7.57 -11.46 -9.81
C TYR A 51 6.83 -11.87 -8.54
N TYR A 52 5.50 -11.79 -8.54
CA TYR A 52 4.68 -12.15 -7.40
C TYR A 52 4.88 -13.61 -6.98
N ARG A 53 4.86 -14.53 -7.95
CA ARG A 53 5.03 -15.98 -7.70
C ARG A 53 6.44 -16.34 -7.22
N ASN A 54 7.46 -15.73 -7.80
CA ASN A 54 8.85 -16.11 -7.54
C ASN A 54 9.47 -15.35 -6.37
N ILE A 55 8.92 -14.19 -6.01
CA ILE A 55 9.52 -13.28 -5.03
C ILE A 55 8.60 -12.93 -3.89
N VAL A 56 7.42 -12.39 -4.17
CA VAL A 56 6.51 -11.91 -3.11
C VAL A 56 6.00 -13.09 -2.28
N ILE A 57 5.46 -14.13 -2.93
CA ILE A 57 4.89 -15.29 -2.23
C ILE A 57 5.92 -16.01 -1.34
N PRO A 58 7.12 -16.37 -1.81
CA PRO A 58 8.09 -17.09 -0.98
C PRO A 58 8.58 -16.27 0.21
N ASN A 59 8.62 -14.94 0.07
CA ASN A 59 9.17 -14.04 1.09
C ASN A 59 8.11 -13.32 1.92
N LYS A 60 6.81 -13.61 1.75
CA LYS A 60 5.71 -12.88 2.42
C LYS A 60 5.82 -12.74 3.93
N HIS A 61 6.36 -13.76 4.60
CA HIS A 61 6.60 -13.79 6.03
C HIS A 61 7.69 -12.82 6.52
N ARG A 62 8.52 -12.29 5.61
CA ARG A 62 9.61 -11.33 5.88
C ARG A 62 9.26 -9.90 5.46
N ILE A 63 8.22 -9.71 4.66
CA ILE A 63 7.84 -8.40 4.15
C ILE A 63 7.35 -7.54 5.31
N ASN A 64 8.05 -6.45 5.59
CA ASN A 64 7.64 -5.45 6.59
C ASN A 64 7.03 -4.20 5.95
N VAL A 65 7.45 -3.86 4.74
CA VAL A 65 6.90 -2.75 3.95
C VAL A 65 6.46 -3.27 2.59
N LEU A 66 5.22 -3.00 2.24
CA LEU A 66 4.64 -3.34 0.94
C LEU A 66 4.04 -2.10 0.29
N SER A 67 4.57 -1.71 -0.86
CA SER A 67 4.02 -0.64 -1.69
C SER A 67 3.40 -1.20 -2.97
N LEU A 68 2.09 -1.03 -3.11
CA LEU A 68 1.29 -1.48 -4.25
C LEU A 68 0.89 -0.28 -5.10
N SER A 69 1.66 0.00 -6.16
CA SER A 69 1.37 1.12 -7.06
C SER A 69 0.64 0.72 -8.33
N ASN A 70 0.55 -0.58 -8.60
CA ASN A 70 -0.20 -1.15 -9.71
C ASN A 70 -1.59 -1.61 -9.21
N PRO A 71 -2.71 -1.09 -9.74
CA PRO A 71 -4.05 -1.54 -9.34
C PRO A 71 -4.26 -3.06 -9.48
N LEU A 72 -3.62 -3.68 -10.49
CA LEU A 72 -3.68 -5.14 -10.66
C LEU A 72 -2.94 -5.89 -9.54
N ALA A 73 -1.90 -5.28 -8.97
CA ALA A 73 -1.16 -5.86 -7.86
C ALA A 73 -2.00 -5.88 -6.58
N VAL A 74 -2.81 -4.84 -6.36
CA VAL A 74 -3.74 -4.77 -5.22
C VAL A 74 -4.66 -5.99 -5.23
N ASP A 75 -5.30 -6.30 -6.35
CA ASP A 75 -6.20 -7.44 -6.43
C ASP A 75 -5.46 -8.77 -6.27
N ILE A 76 -4.30 -8.95 -6.89
CA ILE A 76 -3.54 -10.22 -6.83
C ILE A 76 -2.96 -10.48 -5.43
N VAL A 77 -2.47 -9.44 -4.77
CA VAL A 77 -1.77 -9.56 -3.48
C VAL A 77 -2.77 -9.57 -2.32
N LEU A 78 -3.82 -8.75 -2.39
CA LEU A 78 -4.79 -8.57 -1.31
C LEU A 78 -6.08 -9.39 -1.49
N SER A 79 -6.29 -10.06 -2.64
CA SER A 79 -7.41 -11.00 -2.86
C SER A 79 -6.87 -12.35 -3.36
N PRO A 80 -6.70 -13.36 -2.48
CA PRO A 80 -7.67 -13.86 -1.51
C PRO A 80 -7.27 -13.65 -0.03
N SER A 81 -8.28 -13.59 0.84
CA SER A 81 -8.16 -13.29 2.27
C SER A 81 -7.17 -14.14 3.06
N ARG A 82 -6.94 -15.39 2.63
CA ARG A 82 -5.97 -16.28 3.29
C ARG A 82 -4.52 -15.91 3.03
N ILE A 83 -4.23 -15.20 1.93
CA ILE A 83 -2.85 -14.87 1.56
C ILE A 83 -2.37 -13.64 2.32
N ILE A 84 -3.23 -12.66 2.55
CA ILE A 84 -2.85 -11.43 3.25
C ILE A 84 -2.46 -11.69 4.71
N SER A 85 -3.11 -12.65 5.37
CA SER A 85 -2.79 -13.05 6.76
C SER A 85 -1.39 -13.66 6.90
N ASP A 86 -0.81 -14.17 5.80
CA ASP A 86 0.53 -14.75 5.81
C ASP A 86 1.63 -13.67 5.82
N PHE A 87 1.27 -12.41 5.61
CA PHE A 87 2.18 -11.27 5.76
C PHE A 87 2.33 -10.89 7.25
N VAL A 88 2.80 -11.86 8.04
CA VAL A 88 2.82 -11.79 9.51
C VAL A 88 3.72 -10.67 10.04
N ARG A 89 4.69 -10.19 9.27
CA ARG A 89 5.59 -9.08 9.62
C ARG A 89 5.22 -7.75 8.98
N LEU A 90 4.13 -7.69 8.19
CA LEU A 90 3.77 -6.48 7.47
C LEU A 90 3.34 -5.39 8.44
N GLU A 91 4.07 -4.30 8.37
CA GLU A 91 4.04 -3.18 9.30
C GLU A 91 3.56 -1.91 8.60
N THR A 92 4.01 -1.70 7.36
CA THR A 92 3.63 -0.57 6.51
C THR A 92 3.03 -1.05 5.20
N LEU A 93 1.82 -0.59 4.90
CA LEU A 93 1.16 -0.79 3.61
C LEU A 93 0.95 0.54 2.90
N ILE A 94 1.44 0.65 1.68
CA ILE A 94 1.27 1.81 0.80
C ILE A 94 0.47 1.35 -0.41
N LEU A 95 -0.66 2.02 -0.68
CA LEU A 95 -1.54 1.72 -1.80
C LEU A 95 -1.65 2.96 -2.69
N ASP A 96 -1.00 2.92 -3.85
CA ASP A 96 -1.10 4.01 -4.82
C ASP A 96 -2.12 3.71 -5.91
N ASN A 97 -2.77 4.78 -6.36
CA ASN A 97 -3.72 4.75 -7.45
C ASN A 97 -4.85 3.73 -7.22
N ILE A 98 -5.31 3.60 -5.97
CA ILE A 98 -6.37 2.65 -5.61
C ILE A 98 -7.76 3.26 -5.82
N SER A 99 -8.69 2.48 -6.39
CA SER A 99 -10.09 2.86 -6.51
C SER A 99 -10.84 2.63 -5.20
N MET A 100 -11.95 3.33 -5.01
CA MET A 100 -12.84 3.12 -3.87
C MET A 100 -13.46 1.72 -3.87
N GLU A 101 -13.70 1.14 -5.04
CA GLU A 101 -14.21 -0.23 -5.14
C GLU A 101 -13.20 -1.25 -4.62
N SER A 102 -11.94 -1.17 -5.04
CA SER A 102 -10.87 -2.03 -4.53
C SER A 102 -10.64 -1.78 -3.04
N LEU A 103 -10.63 -0.50 -2.61
CA LEU A 103 -10.47 -0.14 -1.20
C LEU A 103 -11.55 -0.76 -0.30
N LYS A 104 -12.81 -0.76 -0.73
CA LYS A 104 -13.92 -1.40 -0.02
C LYS A 104 -13.69 -2.90 0.20
N LYS A 105 -13.14 -3.58 -0.81
CA LYS A 105 -12.87 -5.03 -0.74
C LYS A 105 -11.75 -5.36 0.23
N ILE A 106 -10.72 -4.52 0.29
CA ILE A 106 -9.53 -4.82 1.10
C ILE A 106 -9.64 -4.38 2.56
N PHE A 107 -10.53 -3.47 2.93
CA PHE A 107 -10.59 -2.99 4.32
C PHE A 107 -10.80 -4.12 5.35
N TYR A 108 -11.61 -5.12 5.01
CA TYR A 108 -11.79 -6.30 5.85
C TYR A 108 -10.47 -7.09 6.00
N GLU A 109 -9.73 -7.22 4.90
CA GLU A 109 -8.46 -7.92 4.84
C GLU A 109 -7.37 -7.21 5.67
N LEU A 110 -7.38 -5.88 5.68
CA LEU A 110 -6.43 -5.11 6.50
C LEU A 110 -6.61 -5.35 8.01
N MET A 111 -7.80 -5.74 8.45
CA MET A 111 -8.03 -6.10 9.86
C MET A 111 -7.34 -7.42 10.25
N LEU A 112 -7.02 -8.27 9.28
CA LEU A 112 -6.34 -9.55 9.50
C LEU A 112 -4.82 -9.41 9.65
N LEU A 113 -4.27 -8.23 9.34
CA LEU A 113 -2.84 -7.99 9.41
C LEU A 113 -2.39 -7.73 10.85
N PRO A 114 -1.67 -8.65 11.48
CA PRO A 114 -1.44 -8.62 12.91
C PRO A 114 -0.43 -7.55 13.34
N ASN A 115 0.32 -6.91 12.43
CA ASN A 115 1.35 -5.94 12.77
C ASN A 115 1.25 -4.63 11.97
N LEU A 116 0.16 -4.43 11.21
CA LEU A 116 -0.03 -3.24 10.41
C LEU A 116 -0.19 -2.00 11.31
N HIS A 117 0.84 -1.17 11.35
CA HIS A 117 0.87 0.06 12.14
C HIS A 117 0.85 1.32 11.27
N SER A 118 1.18 1.22 9.99
CA SER A 118 1.23 2.33 9.05
C SER A 118 0.45 2.00 7.78
N LEU A 119 -0.47 2.89 7.39
CA LEU A 119 -1.27 2.78 6.19
C LEU A 119 -1.22 4.09 5.40
N VAL A 120 -0.80 4.01 4.14
CA VAL A 120 -0.80 5.13 3.20
C VAL A 120 -1.73 4.79 2.04
N LEU A 121 -2.75 5.62 1.84
CA LEU A 121 -3.72 5.51 0.76
C LEU A 121 -3.59 6.70 -0.18
N ASN A 122 -3.28 6.45 -1.45
CA ASN A 122 -3.32 7.47 -2.51
C ASN A 122 -4.42 7.07 -3.51
N LEU A 123 -5.57 7.72 -3.40
CA LEU A 123 -6.78 7.35 -4.13
C LEU A 123 -6.75 7.90 -5.57
N ALA A 124 -7.15 7.06 -6.52
CA ALA A 124 -7.16 7.40 -7.95
C ALA A 124 -8.25 8.42 -8.32
N GLU A 125 -9.37 8.36 -7.60
CA GLU A 125 -10.62 9.03 -7.97
C GLU A 125 -11.09 10.07 -6.94
N TYR A 126 -12.13 10.81 -7.32
CA TYR A 126 -12.79 11.76 -6.44
C TYR A 126 -13.55 11.02 -5.33
N VAL A 127 -13.32 11.41 -4.09
CA VAL A 127 -13.97 10.76 -2.95
C VAL A 127 -15.30 11.43 -2.67
N GLN A 128 -16.38 10.64 -2.69
CA GLN A 128 -17.71 11.12 -2.33
C GLN A 128 -18.04 10.95 -0.84
N ASN A 129 -17.42 9.97 -0.17
CA ASN A 129 -17.74 9.64 1.21
C ASN A 129 -16.48 9.33 2.03
N LEU A 130 -15.92 10.39 2.63
CA LEU A 130 -14.77 10.27 3.53
C LEU A 130 -15.09 9.55 4.83
N ASN A 131 -16.33 9.69 5.34
CA ASN A 131 -16.76 9.01 6.56
C ASN A 131 -16.62 7.49 6.44
N TYR A 132 -16.94 6.92 5.29
CA TYR A 132 -16.74 5.50 5.05
C TYR A 132 -15.25 5.13 5.22
N ILE A 133 -14.34 5.86 4.57
CA ILE A 133 -12.90 5.59 4.63
C ILE A 133 -12.38 5.70 6.06
N PHE A 134 -12.65 6.83 6.71
CA PHE A 134 -12.21 7.06 8.08
C PHE A 134 -12.78 6.03 9.05
N SER A 135 -14.07 5.68 8.93
CA SER A 135 -14.68 4.69 9.82
C SER A 135 -14.02 3.31 9.72
N ASN A 136 -13.51 2.92 8.55
CA ASN A 136 -12.77 1.67 8.40
C ASN A 136 -11.33 1.80 8.92
N ILE A 137 -10.66 2.93 8.64
CA ILE A 137 -9.30 3.19 9.13
C ILE A 137 -9.25 3.19 10.67
N PHE A 138 -10.18 3.88 11.34
CA PHE A 138 -10.23 3.94 12.79
C PHE A 138 -10.53 2.59 13.46
N ARG A 139 -11.06 1.60 12.71
CA ARG A 139 -11.30 0.23 13.18
C ARG A 139 -10.07 -0.68 13.10
N LEU A 140 -8.98 -0.23 12.49
CA LEU A 140 -7.77 -1.04 12.38
C LEU A 140 -7.05 -1.10 13.75
N PRO A 141 -6.88 -2.31 14.33
CA PRO A 141 -6.62 -2.48 15.76
C PRO A 141 -5.21 -2.10 16.20
N LYS A 142 -4.26 -1.95 15.28
CA LYS A 142 -2.86 -1.62 15.57
C LYS A 142 -2.34 -0.42 14.77
N LEU A 143 -3.21 0.23 14.00
CA LEU A 143 -2.83 1.32 13.13
C LEU A 143 -2.49 2.57 13.96
N LYS A 144 -1.23 2.99 13.93
CA LYS A 144 -0.74 4.20 14.61
C LYS A 144 -0.61 5.38 13.66
N TYR A 145 -0.24 5.11 12.41
CA TYR A 145 -0.05 6.12 11.38
C TYR A 145 -0.98 5.88 10.20
N GLY A 146 -1.75 6.89 9.83
CA GLY A 146 -2.58 6.90 8.63
C GLY A 146 -2.25 8.10 7.75
N LYS A 147 -2.11 7.90 6.44
CA LYS A 147 -2.06 8.99 5.46
C LYS A 147 -3.05 8.71 4.34
N ILE A 148 -3.85 9.70 4.00
CA ILE A 148 -4.81 9.61 2.91
C ILE A 148 -4.62 10.80 1.99
N THR A 149 -4.32 10.53 0.73
CA THR A 149 -4.28 11.50 -0.35
C THR A 149 -5.43 11.22 -1.30
N TYR A 150 -6.24 12.23 -1.61
CA TYR A 150 -7.43 12.05 -2.43
C TYR A 150 -7.79 13.31 -3.21
N ARG A 151 -8.58 13.17 -4.28
CA ARG A 151 -9.06 14.30 -5.07
C ARG A 151 -10.42 14.76 -4.55
N ILE A 152 -10.62 16.08 -4.49
CA ILE A 152 -11.91 16.70 -4.13
C ILE A 152 -12.53 17.34 -5.35
N ARG A 153 -13.86 17.27 -5.49
CA ARG A 153 -14.56 18.10 -6.46
C ARG A 153 -14.77 19.51 -5.92
N ILE A 154 -14.70 20.51 -6.80
CA ILE A 154 -14.80 21.94 -6.44
C ILE A 154 -16.14 22.27 -5.74
N ASP A 155 -17.17 21.47 -6.00
CA ASP A 155 -18.54 21.61 -5.49
C ASP A 155 -18.84 20.77 -4.23
N GLN A 156 -17.87 20.01 -3.69
CA GLN A 156 -18.08 19.16 -2.53
C GLN A 156 -17.81 19.90 -1.22
N ASP A 157 -18.85 20.03 -0.41
CA ASP A 157 -18.73 20.44 0.98
C ASP A 157 -18.10 19.30 1.81
N LEU A 158 -16.98 19.58 2.44
CA LEU A 158 -16.26 18.66 3.34
C LEU A 158 -16.79 18.70 4.77
N SER A 159 -17.81 19.54 5.06
CA SER A 159 -18.43 19.65 6.37
C SER A 159 -19.18 18.36 6.73
N GLY A 160 -18.47 17.35 7.22
CA GLY A 160 -19.12 16.11 7.60
C GLY A 160 -18.25 15.00 8.15
N VAL A 161 -16.94 15.20 8.35
CA VAL A 161 -16.13 14.15 8.96
C VAL A 161 -16.31 14.17 10.49
N TYR A 162 -17.11 13.23 11.00
CA TYR A 162 -17.43 13.14 12.42
C TYR A 162 -16.43 12.24 13.16
N PHE A 163 -15.25 12.78 13.47
CA PHE A 163 -14.21 12.06 14.22
C PHE A 163 -14.62 11.72 15.66
N SER A 164 -15.58 12.47 16.23
CA SER A 164 -16.05 12.30 17.60
C SER A 164 -16.63 10.93 17.91
N ARG A 165 -16.90 10.08 16.91
CA ARG A 165 -17.43 8.72 17.10
C ARG A 165 -16.35 7.65 17.32
N PHE A 166 -15.06 7.99 17.25
CA PHE A 166 -13.96 7.01 17.29
C PHE A 166 -13.13 7.13 18.58
N HIS A 167 -13.77 6.89 19.73
CA HIS A 167 -13.14 7.08 21.05
C HIS A 167 -12.02 6.09 21.42
N CYS A 168 -11.80 5.01 20.65
CA CYS A 168 -10.89 3.93 21.01
C CYS A 168 -9.91 3.53 19.89
N SER A 169 -9.54 4.45 18.99
CA SER A 169 -8.58 4.13 17.93
C SER A 169 -7.12 4.26 18.41
N PRO A 170 -6.22 3.34 18.02
CA PRO A 170 -4.78 3.43 18.33
C PRO A 170 -4.02 4.45 17.47
N ILE A 171 -4.70 5.18 16.57
CA ILE A 171 -4.08 6.14 15.66
C ILE A 171 -3.48 7.31 16.44
N GLU A 172 -2.18 7.50 16.31
CA GLU A 172 -1.39 8.58 16.89
C GLU A 172 -1.21 9.73 15.89
N THR A 173 -1.18 9.43 14.59
CA THR A 173 -0.99 10.42 13.52
C THR A 173 -1.88 10.10 12.32
N LEU A 174 -2.68 11.08 11.90
CA LEU A 174 -3.51 11.01 10.69
C LEU A 174 -3.25 12.22 9.80
N ILE A 175 -2.72 11.97 8.60
CA ILE A 175 -2.48 12.99 7.59
C ILE A 175 -3.57 12.90 6.51
N ILE A 176 -4.27 14.01 6.29
CA ILE A 176 -5.34 14.12 5.30
C ILE A 176 -4.88 15.13 4.26
N ASN A 177 -4.61 14.67 3.05
CA ASN A 177 -4.04 15.48 1.97
C ASN A 177 -4.99 15.56 0.77
N PRO A 178 -5.88 16.56 0.75
CA PRO A 178 -6.74 16.77 -0.40
C PRO A 178 -6.01 17.44 -1.57
N ILE A 179 -6.16 16.90 -2.77
CA ILE A 179 -5.65 17.45 -4.02
C ILE A 179 -6.80 18.14 -4.76
N ASN A 180 -6.70 19.46 -4.92
CA ASN A 180 -7.62 20.22 -5.78
C ASN A 180 -7.28 20.01 -7.26
N PRO A 181 -8.28 19.86 -8.14
CA PRO A 181 -8.03 19.87 -9.58
C PRO A 181 -7.49 21.25 -9.96
N VAL A 182 -6.29 21.28 -10.57
CA VAL A 182 -5.74 22.50 -11.18
C VAL A 182 -6.68 22.91 -12.32
N ILE A 183 -7.38 24.03 -12.16
CA ILE A 183 -8.16 24.64 -13.23
C ILE A 183 -7.16 25.13 -14.28
N PHE A 184 -7.05 24.44 -15.42
CA PHE A 184 -6.47 25.06 -16.61
C PHE A 184 -7.43 26.18 -17.04
N LEU A 185 -7.21 27.39 -16.54
CA LEU A 185 -7.84 28.60 -17.05
C LEU A 185 -7.30 28.82 -18.48
N ARG A 186 -7.93 28.19 -19.47
CA ARG A 186 -7.79 28.64 -20.85
C ARG A 186 -8.52 29.98 -20.93
N SER A 187 -7.76 31.09 -20.92
CA SER A 187 -8.32 32.39 -21.26
C SER A 187 -8.88 32.29 -22.68
N ALA A 188 -10.20 32.42 -22.83
CA ALA A 188 -10.76 32.77 -24.11
C ALA A 188 -10.26 34.19 -24.42
N ARG A 189 -9.34 34.31 -25.36
CA ARG A 189 -9.05 35.60 -25.98
C ARG A 189 -10.31 35.97 -26.77
N THR A 190 -10.87 37.11 -26.38
CA THR A 190 -11.91 37.89 -27.08
C THR A 190 -11.63 38.06 -28.55
#